data_AF-A0A800DV55-F1
#
_entry.id   AF-A0A800DV55-F1
#
_cell.length_a   1.000
_cell.length_b   1.000
_cell.length_c   1.000
_cell.angle_alpha   90.00
_cell.angle_beta   90.00
_cell.angle_gamma   90.00
#
_symmetry.space_group_name_H-M   'P 1'
#
loop_
_entity.id
_entity.type
_entity.pdbx_description
1 polymer ?
#
loop_
_entity_poly.entity_id
_entity_poly.type
_entity_poly.pdbx_seq_one_letter_code
_entity_poly.pdbx_strand_id
1 'polypeptide(L)'
;MSRNILKYLILVFIWFGFISCGGGGGGDIDSENTKPIVKTNTNGDIVVSGKILVNPTTLSANQKVTLSNITFKTKTFTTRSIDTCVLEHSLEGLEIDITNGAEIDYEVTIDGNCKDVNKIIFEADKIATFILNNKEYKKAYRIKKEIKFNNIDFGDREIEITLENPEIKIGKISPITIRLIDKNGQDIKNEEIVKVKAKSLDSRKFVLINNQNEIVNEVELQNLSKNSIKLKGIESGTATLLVESVVKNGSEYYKIKKEFELSIGDALIEMEGVVIDLQHQESIEVDDITKLILEIRDFKTNELVNDLDIKKVKVTSTQKLIKFRENNKDFKNYSFEFNGSSKKTIFAKSGERIGFEIIRVEVTIKNSDGVKNISKDFTIPIVSGLPASISIIYLESSFENGLYIDRYKIFATDKFNNPAKDGSKILVGAVSGLSKDIIGRDIYVGESSVFKGTIQNRVSGIEFSVKNTFFDPSGFFENVKIGETLIVLANKDKFDSSYLGGW
;
A
#
# COMPACT_ATOMS: atom_id res chain seq x y z
N MET A 1 -24.77 -24.15 -75.55
CA MET A 1 -25.39 -22.93 -74.99
C MET A 1 -24.83 -22.62 -73.59
N SER A 2 -23.49 -22.68 -73.40
CA SER A 2 -22.86 -22.63 -72.06
C SER A 2 -21.46 -21.99 -72.03
N ARG A 3 -21.08 -21.19 -73.04
CA ARG A 3 -19.75 -20.54 -73.09
C ARG A 3 -19.75 -19.02 -72.90
N ASN A 4 -20.90 -18.36 -72.99
CA ASN A 4 -20.96 -16.88 -72.89
C ASN A 4 -21.33 -16.38 -71.48
N ILE A 5 -21.96 -17.20 -70.64
CA ILE A 5 -22.32 -16.80 -69.26
C ILE A 5 -21.07 -16.80 -68.34
N LEU A 6 -20.10 -17.68 -68.59
CA LEU A 6 -18.88 -17.77 -67.78
C LEU A 6 -17.91 -16.59 -68.03
N LYS A 7 -17.92 -15.99 -69.23
CA LYS A 7 -17.09 -14.82 -69.53
C LYS A 7 -17.57 -13.54 -68.82
N TYR A 8 -18.87 -13.41 -68.58
CA TYR A 8 -19.41 -12.26 -67.85
C TYR A 8 -19.26 -12.42 -66.33
N LEU A 9 -19.29 -13.64 -65.79
CA LEU A 9 -19.05 -13.88 -64.36
C LEU A 9 -17.58 -13.65 -63.93
N ILE A 10 -16.62 -13.97 -64.81
CA ILE A 10 -15.19 -13.74 -64.51
C ILE A 10 -14.81 -12.25 -64.63
N LEU A 11 -15.45 -11.48 -65.51
CA LEU A 11 -15.22 -10.03 -65.63
C LEU A 11 -15.81 -9.22 -64.46
N VAL A 12 -16.91 -9.68 -63.85
CA VAL A 12 -17.49 -9.03 -62.66
C VAL A 12 -16.68 -9.32 -61.40
N PHE A 13 -16.06 -10.50 -61.29
CA PHE A 13 -15.17 -10.82 -60.16
C PHE A 13 -13.79 -10.14 -60.25
N ILE A 14 -13.28 -9.88 -61.46
CA ILE A 14 -12.02 -9.14 -61.64
C ILE A 14 -12.20 -7.64 -61.36
N TRP A 15 -13.40 -7.07 -61.47
CA TRP A 15 -13.63 -5.67 -61.11
C TRP A 15 -13.77 -5.44 -59.59
N PHE A 16 -14.24 -6.44 -58.83
CA PHE A 16 -14.22 -6.38 -57.36
C PHE A 16 -12.89 -6.86 -56.73
N GLY A 17 -12.05 -7.58 -57.47
CA GLY A 17 -10.74 -8.06 -57.01
C GLY A 17 -9.59 -7.03 -57.07
N PHE A 18 -9.80 -5.88 -57.71
CA PHE A 18 -8.80 -4.79 -57.81
C PHE A 18 -9.09 -3.58 -56.93
N ILE A 19 -10.10 -3.63 -56.05
CA ILE A 19 -10.08 -2.81 -54.83
C ILE A 19 -9.20 -3.57 -53.84
N SER A 20 -7.89 -3.44 -54.07
CA SER A 20 -6.87 -3.99 -53.21
C SER A 20 -7.19 -3.67 -51.75
N CYS A 21 -6.93 -4.64 -50.87
CA CYS A 21 -6.29 -4.37 -49.59
C CYS A 21 -5.02 -3.53 -49.85
N GLY A 22 -5.22 -2.26 -50.16
CA GLY A 22 -4.23 -1.24 -49.92
C GLY A 22 -4.18 -1.15 -48.42
N GLY A 23 -3.22 -1.86 -47.81
CA GLY A 23 -2.64 -1.42 -46.57
C GLY A 23 -2.28 0.04 -46.81
N GLY A 24 -3.18 0.93 -46.39
CA GLY A 24 -2.93 2.34 -46.34
C GLY A 24 -1.81 2.48 -45.33
N GLY A 25 -0.58 2.37 -45.82
CA GLY A 25 0.55 2.99 -45.17
C GLY A 25 0.06 4.38 -44.84
N GLY A 26 0.02 4.69 -43.55
CA GLY A 26 -0.14 6.06 -43.10
C GLY A 26 0.99 6.82 -43.75
N GLY A 27 0.72 7.40 -44.92
CA GLY A 27 1.49 8.51 -45.40
C GLY A 27 1.40 9.51 -44.26
N ASP A 28 2.56 9.82 -43.69
CA ASP A 28 2.72 11.00 -42.85
C ASP A 28 2.25 12.17 -43.70
N ILE A 29 0.95 12.48 -43.58
CA ILE A 29 0.42 13.74 -44.05
C ILE A 29 1.07 14.72 -43.08
N ASP A 30 2.10 15.40 -43.55
CA ASP A 30 2.62 16.62 -42.93
C ASP A 30 1.42 17.56 -42.76
N SER A 31 0.82 17.50 -41.58
CA SER A 31 -0.42 18.19 -41.32
C SER A 31 -0.11 19.67 -41.18
N GLU A 32 -0.82 20.48 -41.97
CA GLU A 32 -1.04 21.91 -41.77
C GLU A 32 -1.78 22.17 -40.44
N ASN A 33 -1.26 21.66 -39.33
CA ASN A 33 -1.73 22.04 -38.01
C ASN A 33 -1.19 23.46 -37.76
N THR A 34 -2.07 24.36 -37.34
CA THR A 34 -1.65 25.57 -36.64
C THR A 34 -0.73 25.15 -35.50
N LYS A 35 0.43 25.80 -35.37
CA LYS A 35 1.37 25.52 -34.27
C LYS A 35 0.59 25.54 -32.95
N PRO A 36 0.64 24.46 -32.14
CA PRO A 36 -0.05 24.42 -30.86
C PRO A 36 0.42 25.58 -29.97
N ILE A 37 -0.51 26.18 -29.24
CA ILE A 37 -0.22 27.15 -28.19
C ILE A 37 -0.02 26.34 -26.91
N VAL A 38 1.16 26.49 -26.31
CA VAL A 38 1.51 25.86 -25.03
C VAL A 38 1.65 26.97 -24.01
N LYS A 39 0.86 26.91 -22.94
CA LYS A 39 0.90 27.84 -21.81
C LYS A 39 0.74 27.05 -20.52
N THR A 40 0.90 27.70 -19.39
CA THR A 40 0.54 27.13 -18.08
C THR A 40 -0.65 27.84 -17.47
N ASN A 41 -1.50 27.11 -16.75
CA ASN A 41 -2.59 27.70 -15.98
C ASN A 41 -2.12 28.12 -14.58
N THR A 42 -2.98 28.76 -13.79
CA THR A 42 -2.65 29.21 -12.42
C THR A 42 -2.37 28.07 -11.43
N ASN A 43 -2.65 26.82 -11.79
CA ASN A 43 -2.26 25.63 -11.02
C ASN A 43 -0.86 25.11 -11.39
N GLY A 44 -0.21 25.72 -12.37
CA GLY A 44 1.06 25.26 -12.92
C GLY A 44 0.93 24.06 -13.86
N ASP A 45 -0.28 23.70 -14.28
CA ASP A 45 -0.51 22.64 -15.27
C ASP A 45 -0.24 23.17 -16.68
N ILE A 46 0.30 22.32 -17.55
CA ILE A 46 0.58 22.64 -18.95
C ILE A 46 -0.73 22.53 -19.73
N VAL A 47 -1.13 23.62 -20.38
CA VAL A 47 -2.31 23.69 -21.24
C VAL A 47 -1.83 23.79 -22.67
N VAL A 48 -2.11 22.75 -23.46
CA VAL A 48 -1.86 22.73 -24.90
C VAL A 48 -3.18 22.93 -25.62
N SER A 49 -3.29 24.02 -26.38
CA SER A 49 -4.46 24.30 -27.19
C SER A 49 -4.10 24.56 -28.64
N GLY A 50 -5.07 24.36 -29.53
CA GLY A 50 -4.88 24.61 -30.94
C GLY A 50 -6.07 24.11 -31.74
N LYS A 51 -5.85 23.98 -33.04
CA LYS A 51 -6.86 23.56 -33.99
C LYS A 51 -6.41 22.35 -34.80
N ILE A 52 -7.30 21.39 -34.98
CA ILE A 52 -7.08 20.23 -35.82
C ILE A 52 -8.00 20.34 -37.02
N LEU A 53 -7.41 20.54 -38.20
CA LEU A 53 -8.15 20.49 -39.46
C LEU A 53 -8.40 19.03 -39.85
N VAL A 54 -9.65 18.62 -39.98
CA VAL A 54 -10.01 17.27 -40.45
C VAL A 54 -10.73 17.39 -41.79
N ASN A 55 -9.99 17.09 -42.85
CA ASN A 55 -10.54 17.08 -44.21
C ASN A 55 -11.01 15.68 -44.59
N PRO A 56 -12.18 15.55 -45.23
CA PRO A 56 -12.57 14.29 -45.83
C PRO A 56 -11.73 14.08 -47.10
N THR A 57 -10.94 13.01 -47.13
CA THR A 57 -9.91 12.76 -48.15
C THR A 57 -10.44 12.57 -49.57
N THR A 58 -11.75 12.52 -49.79
CA THR A 58 -12.48 12.61 -51.08
C THR A 58 -13.94 12.25 -50.77
N LEU A 59 -14.90 13.08 -51.19
CA LEU A 59 -16.33 12.77 -51.05
C LEU A 59 -16.99 12.68 -52.42
N SER A 60 -17.78 11.63 -52.63
CA SER A 60 -18.77 11.65 -53.71
C SER A 60 -19.98 12.47 -53.27
N ALA A 61 -20.70 13.08 -54.22
CA ALA A 61 -22.01 13.66 -53.95
C ALA A 61 -22.89 12.61 -53.23
N ASN A 62 -23.52 12.98 -52.11
CA ASN A 62 -24.35 12.15 -51.22
C ASN A 62 -23.64 11.35 -50.10
N GLN A 63 -22.49 11.82 -49.61
CA GLN A 63 -21.84 11.26 -48.41
C GLN A 63 -21.96 12.23 -47.23
N LYS A 64 -22.32 11.71 -46.04
CA LYS A 64 -22.18 12.40 -44.76
C LYS A 64 -21.02 11.77 -44.00
N VAL A 65 -20.14 12.56 -43.42
CA VAL A 65 -19.03 12.05 -42.60
C VAL A 65 -19.08 12.66 -41.22
N THR A 66 -19.10 11.81 -40.19
CA THR A 66 -19.03 12.24 -38.80
C THR A 66 -17.76 11.71 -38.12
N LEU A 67 -17.30 12.42 -37.09
CA LEU A 67 -16.31 11.93 -36.13
C LEU A 67 -17.01 11.55 -34.83
N SER A 68 -16.61 10.44 -34.22
CA SER A 68 -17.04 9.96 -32.91
C SER A 68 -15.86 9.42 -32.10
N ASN A 69 -16.06 9.13 -30.81
CA ASN A 69 -15.03 8.53 -29.93
C ASN A 69 -13.71 9.30 -29.93
N ILE A 70 -13.79 10.63 -29.83
CA ILE A 70 -12.62 11.50 -29.88
C ILE A 70 -11.83 11.34 -28.58
N THR A 71 -10.56 10.97 -28.68
CA THR A 71 -9.65 10.79 -27.55
C THR A 71 -8.34 11.55 -27.75
N PHE A 72 -7.82 12.11 -26.67
CA PHE A 72 -6.48 12.71 -26.61
C PHE A 72 -5.62 11.91 -25.66
N LYS A 73 -4.42 11.51 -26.11
CA LYS A 73 -3.44 10.75 -25.35
C LYS A 73 -2.11 11.48 -25.31
N THR A 74 -1.47 11.58 -24.16
CA THR A 74 -0.11 12.11 -24.04
C THR A 74 0.93 10.99 -24.22
N LYS A 75 2.11 11.31 -24.78
CA LYS A 75 3.24 10.38 -24.86
C LYS A 75 4.56 11.08 -24.56
N THR A 76 5.40 10.45 -23.74
CA THR A 76 6.78 10.89 -23.44
C THR A 76 7.79 10.28 -24.42
N PHE A 77 8.90 10.98 -24.67
CA PHE A 77 9.93 10.57 -25.64
C PHE A 77 11.03 9.67 -25.05
N THR A 78 11.07 9.48 -23.72
CA THR A 78 12.17 8.80 -23.05
C THR A 78 11.99 7.28 -22.99
N THR A 79 12.99 6.54 -23.45
CA THR A 79 13.00 5.07 -23.52
C THR A 79 13.16 4.36 -22.16
N ARG A 80 13.14 5.10 -21.04
CA ARG A 80 13.41 4.59 -19.69
C ARG A 80 12.70 5.42 -18.60
N SER A 81 11.38 5.30 -18.46
CA SER A 81 10.71 5.41 -17.15
C SER A 81 9.21 5.15 -17.27
N ILE A 82 8.64 4.70 -16.16
CA ILE A 82 7.26 4.25 -15.93
C ILE A 82 6.23 5.32 -16.35
N ASP A 83 5.18 4.88 -17.04
CA ASP A 83 4.01 5.63 -17.55
C ASP A 83 3.19 6.34 -16.45
N THR A 84 3.69 7.40 -15.82
CA THR A 84 2.92 8.15 -14.80
C THR A 84 2.19 9.40 -15.34
N CYS A 85 2.41 9.75 -16.62
CA CYS A 85 1.87 10.96 -17.25
C CYS A 85 1.00 10.67 -18.47
N VAL A 86 0.27 9.56 -18.48
CA VAL A 86 -0.71 9.22 -19.52
C VAL A 86 -2.06 9.82 -19.12
N LEU A 87 -2.44 10.91 -19.76
CA LEU A 87 -3.79 11.45 -19.72
C LEU A 87 -4.55 10.88 -20.91
N GLU A 88 -5.65 10.17 -20.65
CA GLU A 88 -6.63 9.80 -21.67
C GLU A 88 -7.88 10.65 -21.43
N HIS A 89 -8.08 11.67 -22.27
CA HIS A 89 -9.28 12.48 -22.25
C HIS A 89 -10.19 12.05 -23.41
N SER A 90 -11.35 11.49 -23.09
CA SER A 90 -12.36 11.04 -24.07
C SER A 90 -13.54 12.01 -24.07
N LEU A 91 -13.94 12.46 -25.25
CA LEU A 91 -15.17 13.20 -25.47
C LEU A 91 -16.26 12.21 -25.90
N GLU A 92 -16.82 11.49 -24.93
CA GLU A 92 -17.88 10.50 -25.20
C GLU A 92 -19.16 11.19 -25.68
N GLY A 93 -19.80 10.62 -26.70
CA GLY A 93 -21.08 11.09 -27.24
C GLY A 93 -21.03 12.33 -28.14
N LEU A 94 -19.84 12.92 -28.35
CA LEU A 94 -19.69 14.03 -29.29
C LEU A 94 -19.59 13.51 -30.73
N GLU A 95 -20.58 13.83 -31.56
CA GLU A 95 -20.52 13.62 -33.01
C GLU A 95 -20.29 14.93 -33.76
N ILE A 96 -19.21 15.02 -34.54
CA ILE A 96 -18.88 16.23 -35.32
C ILE A 96 -19.07 15.92 -36.81
N ASP A 97 -19.96 16.65 -37.50
CA ASP A 97 -20.11 16.57 -38.95
C ASP A 97 -18.91 17.24 -39.64
N ILE A 98 -18.15 16.45 -40.40
CA ILE A 98 -16.95 16.88 -41.13
C ILE A 98 -17.13 16.75 -42.65
N THR A 99 -18.37 16.69 -43.12
CA THR A 99 -18.69 16.49 -44.55
C THR A 99 -18.07 17.58 -45.43
N ASN A 100 -17.93 18.82 -44.95
CA ASN A 100 -17.29 19.89 -45.71
C ASN A 100 -15.88 20.24 -45.18
N GLY A 101 -15.26 19.31 -44.46
CA GLY A 101 -14.14 19.61 -43.58
C GLY A 101 -14.64 20.23 -42.27
N ALA A 102 -13.88 20.02 -41.20
CA ALA A 102 -14.11 20.70 -39.94
C ALA A 102 -12.79 21.10 -39.30
N GLU A 103 -12.83 22.21 -38.58
CA GLU A 103 -11.77 22.64 -37.70
C GLU A 103 -12.20 22.37 -36.26
N ILE A 104 -11.42 21.57 -35.54
CA ILE A 104 -11.74 21.17 -34.16
C ILE A 104 -10.78 21.90 -33.23
N ASP A 105 -11.33 22.81 -32.44
CA ASP A 105 -10.60 23.42 -31.33
C ASP A 105 -10.38 22.37 -30.23
N TYR A 106 -9.17 22.30 -29.70
CA TYR A 106 -8.86 21.45 -28.56
C TYR A 106 -8.11 22.23 -27.48
N GLU A 107 -8.32 21.83 -26.23
CA GLU A 107 -7.55 22.25 -25.08
C GLU A 107 -7.30 21.02 -24.20
N VAL A 108 -6.03 20.64 -24.03
CA VAL A 108 -5.61 19.51 -23.21
C VAL A 108 -4.81 20.05 -22.04
N THR A 109 -5.23 19.74 -20.82
CA THR A 109 -4.50 20.08 -19.59
C THR A 109 -3.69 18.87 -19.13
N ILE A 110 -2.40 19.07 -18.89
CA ILE A 110 -1.41 18.06 -18.50
C ILE A 110 -0.84 18.50 -17.14
N ASP A 111 -0.73 17.58 -16.17
CA ASP A 111 -0.16 17.92 -14.85
C ASP A 111 1.23 18.55 -15.01
N GLY A 112 1.46 19.69 -14.35
CA GLY A 112 2.72 20.43 -14.42
C GLY A 112 3.97 19.64 -14.03
N ASN A 113 3.83 18.53 -13.30
CA ASN A 113 4.94 17.63 -12.98
C ASN A 113 5.40 16.75 -14.16
N CYS A 114 4.64 16.70 -15.24
CA CYS A 114 4.92 15.89 -16.44
C CYS A 114 5.87 16.60 -17.41
N LYS A 115 7.09 16.88 -16.94
CA LYS A 115 8.09 17.73 -17.63
C LYS A 115 8.58 17.21 -18.97
N ASP A 116 8.38 15.92 -19.29
CA ASP A 116 8.87 15.26 -20.51
C ASP A 116 7.79 15.05 -21.59
N VAL A 117 6.58 15.55 -21.39
CA VAL A 117 5.48 15.36 -22.35
C VAL A 117 5.55 16.41 -23.44
N ASN A 118 6.04 16.01 -24.62
CA ASN A 118 6.21 16.88 -25.80
C ASN A 118 5.28 16.50 -26.98
N LYS A 119 4.32 15.60 -26.73
CA LYS A 119 3.46 15.03 -27.77
C LYS A 119 2.07 14.67 -27.24
N ILE A 120 1.06 15.12 -27.99
CA ILE A 120 -0.33 14.69 -27.86
C ILE A 120 -0.71 13.88 -29.11
N ILE A 121 -1.48 12.82 -28.90
CA ILE A 121 -2.05 11.96 -29.94
C ILE A 121 -3.56 12.15 -29.91
N PHE A 122 -4.12 12.70 -30.98
CA PHE A 122 -5.55 12.72 -31.23
C PHE A 122 -5.94 11.43 -31.95
N GLU A 123 -6.91 10.69 -31.42
CA GLU A 123 -7.53 9.53 -32.08
C GLU A 123 -9.05 9.72 -32.13
N ALA A 124 -9.67 9.42 -33.27
CA ALA A 124 -11.12 9.48 -33.43
C ALA A 124 -11.60 8.44 -34.45
N ASP A 125 -12.85 8.01 -34.31
CA ASP A 125 -13.52 7.16 -35.28
C ASP A 125 -14.25 8.04 -36.31
N LYS A 126 -13.85 7.92 -37.57
CA LYS A 126 -14.50 8.55 -38.73
C LYS A 126 -15.55 7.62 -39.30
N ILE A 127 -16.81 8.01 -39.21
CA ILE A 127 -17.96 7.26 -39.74
C ILE A 127 -18.44 7.95 -41.02
N ALA A 128 -18.24 7.29 -42.16
CA ALA A 128 -18.79 7.74 -43.44
C ALA A 128 -20.12 7.01 -43.71
N THR A 129 -21.18 7.79 -43.90
CA THR A 129 -22.54 7.35 -44.22
C THR A 129 -22.86 7.72 -45.66
N PHE A 130 -23.29 6.76 -46.46
CA PHE A 130 -23.67 6.99 -47.87
C PHE A 130 -25.00 6.32 -48.21
N ILE A 131 -25.77 6.96 -49.09
CA ILE A 131 -27.05 6.44 -49.56
C ILE A 131 -26.86 5.88 -50.97
N LEU A 132 -27.10 4.57 -51.12
CA LEU A 132 -27.11 3.89 -52.41
C LEU A 132 -28.45 3.16 -52.57
N ASN A 133 -29.20 3.49 -53.62
CA ASN A 133 -30.52 2.91 -53.90
C ASN A 133 -31.49 3.00 -52.69
N ASN A 134 -31.59 4.17 -52.07
CA ASN A 134 -32.41 4.42 -50.87
C ASN A 134 -32.06 3.55 -49.63
N LYS A 135 -30.87 2.94 -49.59
CA LYS A 135 -30.34 2.25 -48.41
C LYS A 135 -29.11 2.99 -47.88
N GLU A 136 -29.06 3.14 -46.55
CA GLU A 136 -27.94 3.74 -45.83
C GLU A 136 -26.87 2.70 -45.54
N TYR A 137 -25.62 3.05 -45.83
CA TYR A 137 -24.44 2.23 -45.52
C TYR A 137 -23.46 3.05 -44.69
N LYS A 138 -22.89 2.44 -43.65
CA LYS A 138 -21.90 3.06 -42.76
C LYS A 138 -20.56 2.36 -42.88
N LYS A 139 -19.47 3.13 -42.93
CA LYS A 139 -18.11 2.62 -42.88
C LYS A 139 -17.28 3.41 -41.88
N ALA A 140 -16.70 2.73 -40.90
CA ALA A 140 -15.87 3.32 -39.87
C ALA A 140 -14.38 3.19 -40.21
N TYR A 141 -13.61 4.23 -39.90
CA TYR A 141 -12.16 4.28 -40.02
C TYR A 141 -11.57 4.97 -38.79
N ARG A 142 -10.39 4.57 -38.34
CA ARG A 142 -9.71 5.26 -37.25
C ARG A 142 -8.78 6.34 -37.81
N ILE A 143 -8.94 7.58 -37.35
CA ILE A 143 -8.00 8.67 -37.60
C ILE A 143 -7.05 8.75 -36.42
N LYS A 144 -5.77 8.96 -36.71
CA LYS A 144 -4.75 9.29 -35.72
C LYS A 144 -3.95 10.50 -36.20
N LYS A 145 -3.82 11.51 -35.35
CA LYS A 145 -2.98 12.69 -35.61
C LYS A 145 -2.04 12.93 -34.44
N GLU A 146 -0.80 13.24 -34.76
CA GLU A 146 0.22 13.55 -33.76
C GLU A 146 0.46 15.05 -33.72
N ILE A 147 0.43 15.60 -32.53
CA ILE A 147 0.67 17.02 -32.26
C ILE A 147 1.94 17.08 -31.43
N LYS A 148 3.03 17.48 -32.07
CA LYS A 148 4.31 17.72 -31.42
C LYS A 148 4.36 19.17 -30.98
N PHE A 149 4.85 19.40 -29.77
CA PHE A 149 5.09 20.74 -29.25
C PHE A 149 6.42 20.75 -28.51
N ASN A 150 7.04 21.93 -28.44
CA ASN A 150 8.18 22.11 -27.57
C ASN A 150 7.65 22.23 -26.15
N ASN A 151 8.28 21.53 -25.21
CA ASN A 151 7.99 21.76 -23.80
C ASN A 151 8.28 23.21 -23.47
N ILE A 152 7.56 23.75 -22.49
CA ILE A 152 7.89 25.05 -21.96
C ILE A 152 9.29 24.92 -21.36
N ASP A 153 10.25 25.60 -21.98
CA ASP A 153 11.60 25.71 -21.44
C ASP A 153 11.52 26.62 -20.22
N PHE A 154 11.49 25.97 -19.08
CA PHE A 154 11.42 26.61 -17.78
C PHE A 154 12.78 27.23 -17.35
N GLY A 155 13.82 27.09 -18.19
CA GLY A 155 15.19 27.52 -17.95
C GLY A 155 15.88 26.72 -16.84
N ASP A 156 17.18 26.98 -16.63
CA ASP A 156 17.99 26.42 -15.52
C ASP A 156 17.57 26.94 -14.12
N ARG A 157 16.31 27.37 -13.94
CA ARG A 157 15.76 27.72 -12.63
C ARG A 157 15.37 26.42 -11.92
N GLU A 158 16.37 25.72 -11.41
CA GLU A 158 16.14 24.66 -10.43
C GLU A 158 15.65 25.33 -9.14
N ILE A 159 14.35 25.16 -8.85
CA ILE A 159 13.75 25.56 -7.58
C ILE A 159 13.69 24.31 -6.70
N GLU A 160 14.27 24.40 -5.52
CA GLU A 160 14.24 23.35 -4.51
C GLU A 160 13.33 23.74 -3.35
N ILE A 161 12.54 22.76 -2.87
CA ILE A 161 11.82 22.87 -1.60
C ILE A 161 12.74 22.32 -0.50
N THR A 162 12.90 23.07 0.59
CA THR A 162 13.64 22.63 1.78
C THR A 162 12.82 22.84 3.05
N LEU A 163 13.15 22.11 4.11
CA LEU A 163 12.56 22.26 5.44
C LEU A 163 13.61 22.76 6.43
N GLU A 164 13.26 23.74 7.26
CA GLU A 164 14.02 24.10 8.44
C GLU A 164 13.29 23.62 9.71
N ASN A 165 14.07 23.12 10.67
CA ASN A 165 13.62 22.60 11.97
C ASN A 165 12.64 21.41 11.89
N PRO A 166 12.98 20.28 11.21
CA PRO A 166 12.05 19.16 11.03
C PRO A 166 11.81 18.32 12.30
N GLU A 167 12.34 18.70 13.46
CA GLU A 167 12.17 17.94 14.70
C GLU A 167 10.72 18.00 15.20
N ILE A 168 10.03 16.86 15.09
CA ILE A 168 8.67 16.67 15.60
C ILE A 168 8.74 15.73 16.78
N LYS A 169 8.01 16.07 17.85
CA LYS A 169 7.84 15.22 19.03
C LYS A 169 6.37 14.89 19.20
N ILE A 170 6.07 13.67 19.67
CA ILE A 170 4.69 13.29 20.00
C ILE A 170 4.08 14.32 20.97
N GLY A 171 2.83 14.71 20.73
CA GLY A 171 2.06 15.60 21.59
C GLY A 171 2.42 17.09 21.50
N LYS A 172 3.61 17.46 20.99
CA LYS A 172 4.05 18.85 20.85
C LYS A 172 3.69 19.38 19.47
N ILE A 173 3.24 20.65 19.43
CA ILE A 173 3.08 21.39 18.19
C ILE A 173 4.47 21.93 17.80
N SER A 174 5.04 21.41 16.72
CA SER A 174 6.31 21.86 16.15
C SER A 174 6.05 22.75 14.94
N PRO A 175 6.57 23.98 14.89
CA PRO A 175 6.60 24.77 13.67
C PRO A 175 7.72 24.28 12.75
N ILE A 176 7.38 23.91 11.52
CA ILE A 176 8.36 23.61 10.46
C ILE A 176 8.27 24.71 9.42
N THR A 177 9.44 25.20 8.99
CA THR A 177 9.49 26.22 7.95
C THR A 177 9.81 25.61 6.60
N ILE A 178 8.88 25.77 5.65
CA ILE A 178 9.07 25.44 4.24
C ILE A 178 9.76 26.63 3.57
N ARG A 179 10.86 26.36 2.88
CA ARG A 179 11.58 27.33 2.05
C ARG A 179 11.61 26.88 0.60
N LEU A 180 11.36 27.82 -0.30
CA LEU A 180 11.57 27.66 -1.73
C LEU A 180 12.83 28.44 -2.10
N ILE A 181 13.87 27.73 -2.56
CA ILE A 181 15.16 28.31 -2.91
C ILE A 181 15.51 28.07 -4.37
N ASP A 182 16.24 28.99 -4.99
CA ASP A 182 16.83 28.80 -6.30
C ASP A 182 18.10 27.93 -6.24
N LYS A 183 18.69 27.63 -7.41
CA LYS A 183 19.96 26.89 -7.52
C LYS A 183 21.15 27.51 -6.79
N ASN A 184 21.07 28.80 -6.44
CA ASN A 184 22.10 29.52 -5.70
C ASN A 184 21.82 29.53 -4.18
N GLY A 185 20.74 28.86 -3.73
CA GLY A 185 20.30 28.83 -2.34
C GLY A 185 19.59 30.10 -1.87
N GLN A 186 19.21 31.00 -2.78
CA GLN A 186 18.47 32.22 -2.44
C GLN A 186 16.96 31.94 -2.40
N ASP A 187 16.26 32.53 -1.43
CA ASP A 187 14.81 32.40 -1.36
C ASP A 187 14.15 32.99 -2.61
N ILE A 188 13.21 32.25 -3.19
CA ILE A 188 12.35 32.74 -4.28
C ILE A 188 11.56 33.95 -3.77
N LYS A 189 11.29 34.94 -4.63
CA LYS A 189 10.55 36.13 -4.21
C LYS A 189 9.09 35.82 -3.90
N ASN A 190 8.51 36.45 -2.89
CA ASN A 190 7.14 36.21 -2.45
C ASN A 190 6.11 36.41 -3.58
N GLU A 191 6.29 37.44 -4.41
CA GLU A 191 5.44 37.74 -5.56
C GLU A 191 5.53 36.70 -6.70
N GLU A 192 6.57 35.89 -6.71
CA GLU A 192 6.71 34.75 -7.62
C GLU A 192 5.97 33.52 -7.07
N ILE A 193 5.57 33.47 -5.80
CA ILE A 193 4.95 32.26 -5.22
C ILE A 193 3.44 32.42 -5.17
N VAL A 194 2.73 31.59 -5.93
CA VAL A 194 1.27 31.63 -6.01
C VAL A 194 0.65 30.88 -4.84
N LYS A 195 1.11 29.65 -4.60
CA LYS A 195 0.63 28.83 -3.48
C LYS A 195 1.69 27.82 -3.04
N VAL A 196 1.65 27.48 -1.76
CA VAL A 196 2.39 26.39 -1.13
C VAL A 196 1.39 25.53 -0.39
N LYS A 197 1.44 24.23 -0.62
CA LYS A 197 0.49 23.26 -0.12
C LYS A 197 1.25 22.15 0.59
N ALA A 198 0.96 21.92 1.86
CA ALA A 198 1.56 20.87 2.66
C ALA A 198 0.48 19.84 3.01
N LYS A 199 0.81 18.55 2.86
CA LYS A 199 -0.11 17.44 3.09
C LYS A 199 0.57 16.32 3.89
N SER A 200 -0.08 15.87 4.95
CA SER A 200 0.33 14.65 5.65
C SER A 200 -0.08 13.44 4.83
N LEU A 201 0.87 12.56 4.51
CA LEU A 201 0.59 11.26 3.89
C LEU A 201 0.41 10.14 4.93
N ASP A 202 0.74 10.40 6.20
CA ASP A 202 0.55 9.46 7.32
C ASP A 202 -0.08 10.17 8.54
N SER A 203 -1.40 10.39 8.45
CA SER A 203 -2.18 11.09 9.47
C SER A 203 -2.25 10.38 10.82
N ARG A 204 -1.85 9.10 10.89
CA ARG A 204 -1.75 8.34 12.14
C ARG A 204 -0.54 8.76 12.97
N LYS A 205 0.54 9.17 12.29
CA LYS A 205 1.79 9.57 12.94
C LYS A 205 1.88 11.06 13.21
N PHE A 206 1.37 11.90 12.31
CA PHE A 206 1.28 13.34 12.56
C PHE A 206 0.12 14.00 11.82
N VAL A 207 -0.34 15.12 12.35
CA VAL A 207 -1.34 15.98 11.72
C VAL A 207 -0.82 17.39 11.52
N LEU A 208 -1.39 18.10 10.55
CA LEU A 208 -1.15 19.52 10.36
C LEU A 208 -2.16 20.33 11.18
N ILE A 209 -1.75 21.53 11.57
CA ILE A 209 -2.59 22.48 12.30
C ILE A 209 -2.70 23.76 11.48
N ASN A 210 -3.93 24.13 11.13
CA ASN A 210 -4.19 25.35 10.36
C ASN A 210 -4.08 26.62 11.23
N ASN A 211 -4.31 27.79 10.63
CA ASN A 211 -4.22 29.08 11.33
C ASN A 211 -5.29 29.26 12.42
N GLN A 212 -6.39 28.51 12.33
CA GLN A 212 -7.48 28.44 13.31
C GLN A 212 -7.18 27.42 14.44
N ASN A 213 -5.99 26.82 14.46
CA ASN A 213 -5.58 25.74 15.37
C ASN A 213 -6.40 24.45 15.25
N GLU A 214 -7.01 24.19 14.09
CA GLU A 214 -7.76 22.96 13.81
C GLU A 214 -6.84 21.90 13.21
N ILE A 215 -7.14 20.63 13.52
CA ILE A 215 -6.46 19.47 12.96
C ILE A 215 -6.93 19.27 11.51
N VAL A 216 -5.98 19.31 10.58
CA VAL A 216 -6.25 19.13 9.15
C VAL A 216 -5.21 18.17 8.54
N ASN A 217 -5.59 17.52 7.45
CA ASN A 217 -4.67 16.68 6.67
C ASN A 217 -3.83 17.51 5.68
N GLU A 218 -4.21 18.76 5.46
CA GLU A 218 -3.70 19.61 4.41
C GLU A 218 -3.76 21.08 4.82
N VAL A 219 -2.69 21.84 4.56
CA VAL A 219 -2.63 23.28 4.77
C VAL A 219 -2.17 23.95 3.47
N GLU A 220 -2.89 24.98 3.05
CA GLU A 220 -2.52 25.84 1.94
C GLU A 220 -2.09 27.22 2.47
N LEU A 221 -0.97 27.72 1.95
CA LEU A 221 -0.35 28.99 2.27
C LEU A 221 -0.14 29.79 0.98
N GLN A 222 -0.33 31.11 1.04
CA GLN A 222 -0.26 31.97 -0.14
C GLN A 222 0.86 33.00 -0.01
N ASN A 223 1.51 33.32 -1.14
CA ASN A 223 2.37 34.50 -1.35
C ASN A 223 3.57 34.66 -0.37
N LEU A 224 4.20 33.56 0.04
CA LEU A 224 5.35 33.61 0.97
C LEU A 224 6.41 32.57 0.58
N SER A 225 7.67 32.98 0.56
CA SER A 225 8.85 32.16 0.30
C SER A 225 9.34 31.38 1.49
N LYS A 226 9.03 31.91 2.67
CA LYS A 226 9.29 31.30 3.96
C LYS A 226 7.98 31.14 4.70
N ASN A 227 7.52 29.91 4.80
CA ASN A 227 6.20 29.57 5.32
C ASN A 227 6.34 28.62 6.51
N SER A 228 5.81 29.01 7.67
CA SER A 228 5.75 28.13 8.83
C SER A 228 4.43 27.38 8.85
N ILE A 229 4.50 26.05 8.76
CA ILE A 229 3.38 25.16 9.04
C ILE A 229 3.53 24.61 10.47
N LYS A 230 2.40 24.38 11.14
CA LYS A 230 2.37 23.73 12.45
C LYS A 230 2.04 22.26 12.27
N LEU A 231 2.83 21.39 12.89
CA LEU A 231 2.61 19.95 12.90
C LEU A 231 2.49 19.46 14.33
N LYS A 232 1.69 18.42 14.57
CA LYS A 232 1.62 17.74 15.85
C LYS A 232 1.88 16.25 15.66
N GLY A 233 2.91 15.74 16.32
CA GLY A 233 3.18 14.30 16.37
C GLY A 233 2.11 13.57 17.19
N ILE A 234 1.69 12.41 16.71
CA ILE A 234 0.70 11.52 17.34
C ILE A 234 1.39 10.21 17.76
N GLU A 235 2.23 9.65 16.90
CA GLU A 235 2.94 8.39 17.12
C GLU A 235 4.39 8.53 16.63
N SER A 236 5.33 7.84 17.28
CA SER A 236 6.75 7.89 16.92
C SER A 236 7.06 7.09 15.66
N GLY A 237 8.23 7.38 15.09
CA GLY A 237 8.74 6.73 13.88
C GLY A 237 8.84 7.70 12.71
N THR A 238 8.95 7.14 11.51
CA THR A 238 9.09 7.92 10.26
C THR A 238 7.74 8.18 9.61
N ALA A 239 7.52 9.39 9.11
CA ALA A 239 6.29 9.76 8.39
C ALA A 239 6.62 10.66 7.20
N THR A 240 5.75 10.68 6.19
CA THR A 240 6.01 11.45 4.96
C THR A 240 5.16 12.72 4.92
N LEU A 241 5.83 13.86 4.77
CA LEU A 241 5.21 15.15 4.45
C LEU A 241 5.38 15.43 2.97
N LEU A 242 4.26 15.64 2.30
CA LEU A 242 4.26 16.08 0.92
C LEU A 242 4.13 17.60 0.85
N VAL A 243 5.03 18.27 0.15
CA VAL A 243 4.93 19.70 -0.14
C VAL A 243 4.86 19.92 -1.64
N GLU A 244 3.85 20.67 -2.06
CA GLU A 244 3.61 21.12 -3.43
C GLU A 244 3.62 22.64 -3.46
N SER A 245 4.15 23.24 -4.52
CA SER A 245 4.05 24.68 -4.71
C SER A 245 3.87 25.04 -6.17
N VAL A 246 3.21 26.18 -6.40
CA VAL A 246 3.13 26.82 -7.71
C VAL A 246 3.88 28.14 -7.65
N VAL A 247 4.90 28.27 -8.48
CA VAL A 247 5.70 29.48 -8.67
C VAL A 247 5.35 30.09 -10.01
N LYS A 248 5.48 31.40 -10.17
CA LYS A 248 5.23 32.19 -11.36
C LYS A 248 6.55 32.76 -11.85
N ASN A 249 6.81 32.66 -13.13
CA ASN A 249 7.94 33.30 -13.80
C ASN A 249 7.44 33.96 -15.09
N GLY A 250 7.34 35.28 -15.08
CA GLY A 250 6.72 36.02 -16.19
C GLY A 250 5.22 35.72 -16.30
N SER A 251 4.77 35.22 -17.46
CA SER A 251 3.39 34.80 -17.71
C SER A 251 3.11 33.33 -17.34
N GLU A 252 4.16 32.55 -17.06
CA GLU A 252 4.06 31.12 -16.83
C GLU A 252 4.05 30.76 -15.34
N TYR A 253 3.55 29.58 -15.05
CA TYR A 253 3.33 28.97 -13.73
C TYR A 253 3.95 27.58 -13.68
N TYR A 254 4.54 27.24 -12.56
CA TYR A 254 5.48 26.12 -12.40
C TYR A 254 5.06 25.34 -11.17
N LYS A 255 4.65 24.09 -11.36
CA LYS A 255 4.34 23.19 -10.25
C LYS A 255 5.60 22.44 -9.84
N ILE A 256 5.93 22.49 -8.55
CA ILE A 256 7.02 21.73 -7.94
C ILE A 256 6.49 20.91 -6.78
N LYS A 257 7.06 19.72 -6.58
CA LYS A 257 6.63 18.74 -5.59
C LYS A 257 7.84 18.09 -4.94
N LYS A 258 7.83 17.95 -3.61
CA LYS A 258 8.85 17.21 -2.86
C LYS A 258 8.25 16.50 -1.66
N GLU A 259 8.69 15.27 -1.46
CA GLU A 259 8.35 14.47 -0.29
C GLU A 259 9.51 14.53 0.71
N PHE A 260 9.17 14.70 1.99
CA PHE A 260 10.13 14.73 3.09
C PHE A 260 9.81 13.61 4.07
N GLU A 261 10.83 12.82 4.39
CA GLU A 261 10.77 11.91 5.51
C GLU A 261 11.01 12.69 6.81
N LEU A 262 10.03 12.64 7.70
CA LEU A 262 10.06 13.27 9.00
C LEU A 262 10.27 12.20 10.06
N SER A 263 11.24 12.43 10.95
CA SER A 263 11.43 11.61 12.14
C SER A 263 10.62 12.21 13.30
N ILE A 264 9.62 11.47 13.77
CA ILE A 264 8.80 11.83 14.92
C ILE A 264 9.39 11.12 16.12
N GLY A 265 10.11 11.89 16.93
CA GLY A 265 10.64 11.41 18.20
C GLY A 265 9.50 11.20 19.20
N ASP A 266 9.71 10.29 20.14
CA ASP A 266 8.83 10.17 21.29
C ASP A 266 8.67 11.53 21.98
N ALA A 267 7.52 11.72 22.64
CA ALA A 267 7.31 12.88 23.48
C ALA A 267 8.41 12.88 24.57
N LEU A 268 9.45 13.70 24.38
CA LEU A 268 10.21 14.23 25.50
C LEU A 268 9.21 15.12 26.23
N ILE A 269 8.51 14.51 27.19
CA ILE A 269 7.96 15.25 28.30
C ILE A 269 9.18 15.93 28.92
N GLU A 270 9.38 17.22 28.67
CA GLU A 270 10.24 18.08 29.46
C GLU A 270 9.61 18.14 30.87
N MET A 271 9.77 17.06 31.63
CA MET A 271 9.59 17.05 33.06
C MET A 271 10.93 17.49 33.64
N GLU A 272 11.00 18.77 34.00
CA GLU A 272 12.16 19.46 34.55
C GLU A 272 13.09 18.52 35.34
N GLY A 273 14.25 18.26 34.76
CA GLY A 273 15.42 17.67 35.43
C GLY A 273 15.51 16.15 35.49
N VAL A 274 14.47 15.36 35.25
CA VAL A 274 14.53 13.89 35.44
C VAL A 274 13.86 13.10 34.32
N VAL A 275 14.54 12.04 33.87
CA VAL A 275 14.08 11.05 32.89
C VAL A 275 13.76 9.74 33.60
N ILE A 276 12.56 9.20 33.33
CA ILE A 276 12.19 7.83 33.69
C ILE A 276 12.42 6.97 32.45
N ASP A 277 13.24 5.94 32.56
CA ASP A 277 13.50 4.96 31.52
C ASP A 277 13.09 3.55 31.98
N LEU A 278 12.49 2.78 31.07
CA LEU A 278 12.02 1.43 31.32
C LEU A 278 12.54 0.51 30.22
N GLN A 279 13.58 -0.26 30.53
CA GLN A 279 14.10 -1.25 29.62
C GLN A 279 13.26 -2.53 29.74
N HIS A 280 12.77 -3.01 28.61
CA HIS A 280 11.98 -4.23 28.50
C HIS A 280 12.22 -4.91 27.14
N GLN A 281 11.76 -6.16 27.00
CA GLN A 281 11.70 -6.81 25.68
C GLN A 281 10.66 -6.12 24.81
N GLU A 282 10.88 -6.05 23.49
CA GLU A 282 9.97 -5.41 22.53
C GLU A 282 8.52 -5.91 22.62
N SER A 283 8.33 -7.17 23.03
CA SER A 283 7.01 -7.76 23.34
C SER A 283 7.16 -8.83 24.42
N ILE A 284 6.03 -9.19 25.04
CA ILE A 284 5.93 -10.29 26.01
C ILE A 284 4.88 -11.28 25.49
N GLU A 285 5.20 -12.57 25.43
CA GLU A 285 4.22 -13.59 25.06
C GLU A 285 3.22 -13.81 26.21
N VAL A 286 1.99 -14.27 25.91
CA VAL A 286 1.02 -14.65 26.94
C VAL A 286 1.58 -15.75 27.85
N ASP A 287 1.24 -15.67 29.15
CA ASP A 287 1.70 -16.58 30.21
C ASP A 287 3.24 -16.65 30.39
N ASP A 288 3.98 -15.64 29.93
CA ASP A 288 5.43 -15.55 30.05
C ASP A 288 5.89 -14.62 31.19
N ILE A 289 7.09 -14.86 31.69
CA ILE A 289 7.74 -14.07 32.76
C ILE A 289 8.84 -13.20 32.15
N THR A 290 8.75 -11.89 32.37
CA THR A 290 9.77 -10.93 31.93
C THR A 290 10.38 -10.14 33.07
N LYS A 291 11.45 -9.40 32.76
CA LYS A 291 12.13 -8.45 33.64
C LYS A 291 12.01 -7.06 33.05
N LEU A 292 11.46 -6.14 33.82
CA LEU A 292 11.46 -4.71 33.52
C LEU A 292 12.57 -4.05 34.34
N ILE A 293 13.48 -3.33 33.70
CA ILE A 293 14.53 -2.59 34.39
C ILE A 293 14.16 -1.12 34.34
N LEU A 294 13.76 -0.58 35.50
CA LEU A 294 13.43 0.82 35.65
C LEU A 294 14.67 1.61 36.08
N GLU A 295 14.93 2.72 35.43
CA GLU A 295 16.00 3.67 35.76
C GLU A 295 15.45 5.10 35.83
N ILE A 296 15.93 5.86 36.80
CA ILE A 296 15.57 7.26 37.02
C ILE A 296 16.86 8.08 36.92
N ARG A 297 16.96 8.90 35.88
CA ARG A 297 18.19 9.63 35.51
C ARG A 297 17.99 11.13 35.54
N ASP A 298 19.02 11.88 35.88
CA ASP A 298 19.04 13.33 35.66
C ASP A 298 19.08 13.61 34.15
N PHE A 299 18.21 14.51 33.69
CA PHE A 299 18.08 14.83 32.27
C PHE A 299 19.32 15.52 31.69
N LYS A 300 20.01 16.35 32.48
CA LYS A 300 21.16 17.14 32.01
C LYS A 300 22.43 16.31 31.99
N THR A 301 22.67 15.50 33.02
CA THR A 301 23.91 14.72 33.14
C THR A 301 23.78 13.31 32.58
N ASN A 302 22.55 12.82 32.38
CA ASN A 302 22.24 11.42 32.04
C ASN A 302 22.73 10.40 33.09
N GLU A 303 23.09 10.86 34.29
CA GLU A 303 23.49 10.02 35.41
C GLU A 303 22.27 9.57 36.22
N LEU A 304 22.39 8.51 37.03
CA LEU A 304 21.31 8.10 37.92
C LEU A 304 21.06 9.17 38.99
N VAL A 305 19.78 9.45 39.28
CA VAL A 305 19.40 10.29 40.42
C VAL A 305 19.89 9.63 41.72
N ASN A 306 20.27 10.42 42.73
CA ASN A 306 20.69 9.86 44.00
C ASN A 306 19.54 9.07 44.66
N ASP A 307 19.82 7.84 45.08
CA ASP A 307 18.86 6.94 45.71
C ASP A 307 18.15 7.57 46.92
N LEU A 308 18.84 8.44 47.68
CA LEU A 308 18.27 9.13 48.85
C LEU A 308 17.17 10.14 48.49
N ASP A 309 17.18 10.63 47.26
CA ASP A 309 16.20 11.60 46.76
C ASP A 309 14.92 10.91 46.26
N ILE A 310 14.98 9.61 45.96
CA ILE A 310 13.81 8.81 45.56
C ILE A 310 12.98 8.40 46.77
N LYS A 311 11.85 9.09 46.98
CA LYS A 311 10.95 8.84 48.12
C LYS A 311 9.98 7.71 47.86
N LYS A 312 9.45 7.61 46.65
CA LYS A 312 8.50 6.58 46.27
C LYS A 312 8.55 6.35 44.77
N VAL A 313 8.47 5.09 44.36
CA VAL A 313 8.23 4.69 42.97
C VAL A 313 7.07 3.71 42.98
N LYS A 314 6.09 3.94 42.12
CA LYS A 314 4.95 3.06 41.91
C LYS A 314 4.85 2.73 40.44
N VAL A 315 4.83 1.44 40.14
CA VAL A 315 4.68 0.89 38.79
C VAL A 315 3.34 0.19 38.73
N THR A 316 2.47 0.57 37.79
CA THR A 316 1.10 0.07 37.69
C THR A 316 0.82 -0.46 36.30
N SER A 317 0.28 -1.68 36.22
CA SER A 317 -0.34 -2.22 35.02
C SER A 317 -1.76 -1.66 34.93
N THR A 318 -1.99 -0.77 33.97
CA THR A 318 -3.26 -0.06 33.84
C THR A 318 -4.32 -0.91 33.14
N GLN A 319 -3.91 -1.73 32.16
CA GLN A 319 -4.82 -2.63 31.43
C GLN A 319 -4.94 -4.01 32.09
N LYS A 320 -4.15 -4.27 33.14
CA LYS A 320 -4.17 -5.51 33.93
C LYS A 320 -3.84 -6.76 33.11
N LEU A 321 -3.05 -6.63 32.05
CA LEU A 321 -2.52 -7.75 31.28
C LEU A 321 -1.25 -8.32 31.92
N ILE A 322 -0.59 -7.59 32.82
CA ILE A 322 0.62 -8.02 33.52
C ILE A 322 0.44 -7.95 35.04
N LYS A 323 0.93 -8.98 35.75
CA LYS A 323 1.06 -8.99 37.22
C LYS A 323 2.53 -8.89 37.62
N PHE A 324 2.81 -8.15 38.67
CA PHE A 324 4.15 -8.01 39.24
C PHE A 324 4.38 -8.99 40.40
N ARG A 325 5.64 -9.39 40.57
CA ARG A 325 6.13 -10.17 41.70
C ARG A 325 6.60 -9.24 42.81
N GLU A 326 6.09 -9.46 44.02
CA GLU A 326 6.50 -8.73 45.22
C GLU A 326 7.21 -9.69 46.19
N ASN A 327 8.39 -9.30 46.71
CA ASN A 327 9.12 -10.02 47.77
C ASN A 327 9.30 -11.53 47.54
N ASN A 328 9.67 -11.94 46.31
CA ASN A 328 9.82 -13.34 45.90
C ASN A 328 8.57 -14.23 46.01
N LYS A 329 7.37 -13.62 46.10
CA LYS A 329 6.08 -14.33 46.11
C LYS A 329 5.49 -14.49 44.70
N ASP A 330 4.31 -15.08 44.63
CA ASP A 330 3.52 -15.27 43.40
C ASP A 330 3.22 -13.94 42.66
N PHE A 331 2.99 -14.02 41.34
CA PHE A 331 2.52 -12.91 40.52
C PHE A 331 1.03 -12.64 40.77
N LYS A 332 0.72 -11.76 41.72
CA LYS A 332 -0.67 -11.48 42.15
C LYS A 332 -1.10 -10.03 41.98
N ASN A 333 -0.17 -9.08 42.00
CA ASN A 333 -0.49 -7.66 42.09
C ASN A 333 -0.35 -6.95 40.73
N TYR A 334 -1.28 -6.06 40.41
CA TYR A 334 -1.19 -5.18 39.23
C TYR A 334 -0.42 -3.88 39.50
N SER A 335 0.17 -3.75 40.69
CA SER A 335 1.02 -2.65 41.08
C SER A 335 2.22 -3.15 41.87
N PHE A 336 3.34 -2.46 41.71
CA PHE A 336 4.59 -2.70 42.43
C PHE A 336 5.11 -1.37 42.96
N GLU A 337 5.48 -1.32 44.24
CA GLU A 337 6.03 -0.11 44.87
C GLU A 337 7.41 -0.37 45.47
N PHE A 338 8.28 0.62 45.38
CA PHE A 338 9.57 0.63 46.07
C PHE A 338 10.02 2.06 46.41
N ASN A 339 11.07 2.20 47.21
CA ASN A 339 11.64 3.47 47.61
C ASN A 339 13.17 3.39 47.74
N GLY A 340 13.82 4.55 47.86
CA GLY A 340 15.25 4.63 48.17
C GLY A 340 16.16 4.03 47.11
N SER A 341 15.74 4.02 45.84
CA SER A 341 16.53 3.47 44.74
C SER A 341 16.15 4.12 43.41
N SER A 342 17.15 4.52 42.64
CA SER A 342 17.04 5.09 41.29
C SER A 342 17.00 4.03 40.19
N LYS A 343 17.32 2.77 40.53
CA LYS A 343 17.35 1.64 39.59
C LYS A 343 16.75 0.38 40.20
N LYS A 344 15.79 -0.24 39.54
CA LYS A 344 15.14 -1.46 40.03
C LYS A 344 14.80 -2.43 38.91
N THR A 345 15.12 -3.70 39.12
CA THR A 345 14.56 -4.80 38.31
C THR A 345 13.25 -5.27 38.91
N ILE A 346 12.20 -5.26 38.12
CA ILE A 346 10.83 -5.65 38.47
C ILE A 346 10.49 -6.88 37.63
N PHE A 347 10.07 -7.96 38.30
CA PHE A 347 9.62 -9.16 37.59
C PHE A 347 8.12 -9.06 37.32
N ALA A 348 7.74 -9.36 36.09
CA ALA A 348 6.38 -9.27 35.57
C ALA A 348 5.98 -10.60 34.93
N LYS A 349 4.70 -10.97 35.02
CA LYS A 349 4.12 -12.11 34.30
C LYS A 349 2.89 -11.66 33.54
N SER A 350 2.83 -11.95 32.24
CA SER A 350 1.66 -11.70 31.41
C SER A 350 0.52 -12.69 31.73
N GLY A 351 -0.71 -12.27 31.44
CA GLY A 351 -1.90 -13.12 31.54
C GLY A 351 -2.14 -13.93 30.26
N GLU A 352 -3.39 -14.32 30.07
CA GLU A 352 -3.85 -15.21 28.98
C GLU A 352 -4.28 -14.46 27.72
N ARG A 353 -4.34 -13.11 27.78
CA ARG A 353 -4.91 -12.27 26.73
C ARG A 353 -3.83 -11.45 26.02
N ILE A 354 -3.95 -11.35 24.70
CA ILE A 354 -3.15 -10.42 23.88
C ILE A 354 -3.66 -8.99 23.98
N GLY A 355 -2.80 -8.02 23.69
CA GLY A 355 -3.16 -6.61 23.65
C GLY A 355 -1.97 -5.68 23.88
N PHE A 356 -2.25 -4.44 24.25
CA PHE A 356 -1.23 -3.46 24.63
C PHE A 356 -1.37 -3.14 26.11
N GLU A 357 -0.35 -3.49 26.89
CA GLU A 357 -0.28 -3.10 28.29
C GLU A 357 0.33 -1.71 28.41
N ILE A 358 -0.27 -0.84 29.22
CA ILE A 358 0.32 0.46 29.56
C ILE A 358 0.84 0.39 31.00
N ILE A 359 2.16 0.44 31.14
CA ILE A 359 2.88 0.50 32.40
C ILE A 359 3.03 1.96 32.81
N ARG A 360 2.28 2.38 33.82
CA ARG A 360 2.42 3.71 34.41
C ARG A 360 3.44 3.68 35.54
N VAL A 361 4.46 4.52 35.43
CA VAL A 361 5.49 4.72 36.46
C VAL A 361 5.32 6.09 37.08
N GLU A 362 5.02 6.12 38.37
CA GLU A 362 4.90 7.32 39.19
C GLU A 362 6.08 7.39 40.16
N VAL A 363 6.86 8.47 40.13
CA VAL A 363 8.04 8.69 40.95
C VAL A 363 7.88 9.96 41.77
N THR A 364 8.13 9.86 43.08
CA THR A 364 8.22 10.99 44.01
C THR A 364 9.69 11.23 44.35
N ILE A 365 10.23 12.41 43.99
CA ILE A 365 11.64 12.79 44.18
C ILE A 365 11.72 14.03 45.08
N LYS A 366 12.73 14.10 45.94
CA LYS A 366 13.08 15.30 46.70
C LYS A 366 14.23 16.04 45.98
N ASN A 367 13.97 17.24 45.50
CA ASN A 367 14.97 18.13 44.89
C ASN A 367 15.22 19.36 45.79
N SER A 368 16.10 20.26 45.35
CA SER A 368 16.36 21.56 46.01
C SER A 368 15.10 22.39 46.24
N ASP A 369 14.12 22.26 45.34
CA ASP A 369 12.90 23.07 45.32
C ASP A 369 11.73 22.40 46.07
N GLY A 370 11.96 21.23 46.67
CA GLY A 370 10.95 20.47 47.42
C GLY A 370 10.68 19.07 46.86
N VAL A 371 9.52 18.51 47.23
CA VAL A 371 9.09 17.17 46.79
C VAL A 371 8.24 17.28 45.53
N LYS A 372 8.62 16.55 44.48
CA LYS A 372 7.95 16.55 43.18
C LYS A 372 7.48 15.14 42.81
N ASN A 373 6.31 15.06 42.17
CA ASN A 373 5.77 13.83 41.60
C ASN A 373 5.87 13.86 40.07
N ILE A 374 6.37 12.78 39.49
CA ILE A 374 6.62 12.61 38.05
C ILE A 374 5.88 11.34 37.62
N SER A 375 5.22 11.35 36.46
CA SER A 375 4.53 10.18 35.92
C SER A 375 4.86 9.99 34.45
N LYS A 376 5.14 8.75 34.05
CA LYS A 376 5.37 8.37 32.65
C LYS A 376 4.71 7.04 32.33
N ASP A 377 4.11 6.96 31.15
CA ASP A 377 3.44 5.76 30.65
C ASP A 377 4.34 5.09 29.59
N PHE A 378 4.47 3.76 29.66
CA PHE A 378 5.20 2.93 28.70
C PHE A 378 4.26 1.88 28.12
N THR A 379 4.30 1.65 26.81
CA THR A 379 3.44 0.68 26.15
C THR A 379 4.20 -0.59 25.83
N ILE A 380 3.69 -1.75 26.24
CA ILE A 380 4.30 -3.06 26.00
C ILE A 380 3.28 -3.95 25.29
N PRO A 381 3.57 -4.44 24.07
CA PRO A 381 2.74 -5.43 23.39
C PRO A 381 2.77 -6.78 24.11
N ILE A 382 1.58 -7.31 24.42
CA ILE A 382 1.36 -8.70 24.82
C ILE A 382 0.91 -9.49 23.61
N VAL A 383 1.75 -10.41 23.15
CA VAL A 383 1.54 -11.17 21.91
C VAL A 383 1.17 -12.61 22.19
N SER A 384 0.54 -13.23 21.19
CA SER A 384 0.15 -14.64 21.24
C SER A 384 1.36 -15.54 21.37
N GLY A 385 1.17 -16.68 22.05
CA GLY A 385 2.20 -17.71 22.16
C GLY A 385 2.32 -18.54 20.88
N LEU A 386 3.05 -19.65 20.98
CA LEU A 386 3.14 -20.62 19.88
C LEU A 386 1.76 -21.20 19.52
N PRO A 387 1.50 -21.51 18.24
CA PRO A 387 0.26 -22.19 17.84
C PRO A 387 0.08 -23.50 18.61
N ALA A 388 -1.07 -23.66 19.27
CA ALA A 388 -1.46 -24.88 19.96
C ALA A 388 -2.59 -25.62 19.24
N SER A 389 -3.38 -24.91 18.43
CA SER A 389 -4.51 -25.45 17.70
C SER A 389 -4.63 -24.82 16.31
N ILE A 390 -5.00 -25.65 15.33
CA ILE A 390 -5.12 -25.25 13.92
C ILE A 390 -6.45 -25.81 13.38
N SER A 391 -7.22 -24.94 12.71
CA SER A 391 -8.42 -25.30 11.95
C SER A 391 -8.16 -25.05 10.48
N ILE A 392 -8.44 -26.05 9.64
CA ILE A 392 -8.26 -25.99 8.19
C ILE A 392 -9.63 -26.06 7.54
N ILE A 393 -9.97 -25.05 6.76
CA ILE A 393 -11.25 -24.94 6.07
C ILE A 393 -10.98 -25.01 4.57
N TYR A 394 -11.49 -26.05 3.93
CA TYR A 394 -11.49 -26.14 2.48
C TYR A 394 -12.35 -25.02 1.88
N LEU A 395 -11.81 -24.29 0.91
CA LEU A 395 -12.51 -23.21 0.22
C LEU A 395 -13.00 -23.66 -1.15
N GLU A 396 -12.09 -24.04 -2.02
CA GLU A 396 -12.36 -24.34 -3.43
C GLU A 396 -11.26 -25.19 -4.04
N SER A 397 -11.60 -25.86 -5.15
CA SER A 397 -10.65 -26.54 -6.03
C SER A 397 -10.70 -25.85 -7.39
N SER A 398 -9.53 -25.61 -7.98
CA SER A 398 -9.41 -25.22 -9.39
C SER A 398 -8.61 -26.26 -10.17
N PHE A 399 -8.80 -26.30 -11.48
CA PHE A 399 -8.05 -27.19 -12.37
C PHE A 399 -7.26 -26.33 -13.36
N GLU A 400 -5.93 -26.41 -13.30
CA GLU A 400 -5.04 -25.62 -14.15
C GLU A 400 -3.82 -26.48 -14.53
N ASN A 401 -3.42 -26.45 -15.81
CA ASN A 401 -2.25 -27.18 -16.34
C ASN A 401 -2.22 -28.69 -16.01
N GLY A 402 -3.38 -29.34 -15.96
CA GLY A 402 -3.46 -30.78 -15.64
C GLY A 402 -3.36 -31.12 -14.15
N LEU A 403 -3.35 -30.10 -13.27
CA LEU A 403 -3.27 -30.27 -11.82
C LEU A 403 -4.53 -29.71 -11.14
N TYR A 404 -4.96 -30.40 -10.09
CA TYR A 404 -5.92 -29.85 -9.14
C TYR A 404 -5.18 -28.98 -8.12
N ILE A 405 -5.71 -27.78 -7.91
CA ILE A 405 -5.22 -26.84 -6.89
C ILE A 405 -6.33 -26.68 -5.87
N ASP A 406 -6.14 -27.27 -4.69
CA ASP A 406 -7.04 -27.10 -3.56
C ASP A 406 -6.61 -25.92 -2.70
N ARG A 407 -7.55 -25.01 -2.43
CA ARG A 407 -7.34 -23.84 -1.59
C ARG A 407 -7.96 -24.06 -0.23
N TYR A 408 -7.18 -23.81 0.81
CA TYR A 408 -7.61 -23.91 2.20
C TYR A 408 -7.39 -22.59 2.92
N LYS A 409 -8.28 -22.26 3.85
CA LYS A 409 -8.08 -21.24 4.87
C LYS A 409 -7.64 -21.89 6.16
N ILE A 410 -6.52 -21.42 6.71
CA ILE A 410 -5.97 -21.92 7.96
C ILE A 410 -6.23 -20.87 9.04
N PHE A 411 -6.81 -21.28 10.15
CA PHE A 411 -6.88 -20.51 11.39
C PHE A 411 -5.98 -21.20 12.41
N ALA A 412 -5.09 -20.44 13.04
CA ALA A 412 -4.22 -20.95 14.08
C ALA A 412 -4.39 -20.11 15.33
N THR A 413 -4.43 -20.75 16.49
CA THR A 413 -4.52 -20.09 17.80
C THR A 413 -3.53 -20.68 18.79
N ASP A 414 -3.16 -19.89 19.79
CA ASP A 414 -2.39 -20.37 20.94
C ASP A 414 -3.27 -21.18 21.93
N LYS A 415 -2.66 -21.63 23.02
CA LYS A 415 -3.33 -22.44 24.07
C LYS A 415 -4.46 -21.71 24.80
N PHE A 416 -4.59 -20.39 24.63
CA PHE A 416 -5.66 -19.56 25.21
C PHE A 416 -6.66 -19.07 24.14
N ASN A 417 -6.60 -19.62 22.93
CA ASN A 417 -7.41 -19.23 21.77
C ASN A 417 -7.13 -17.82 21.22
N ASN A 418 -5.99 -17.20 21.54
CA ASN A 418 -5.59 -15.98 20.84
C ASN A 418 -5.11 -16.33 19.43
N PRO A 419 -5.36 -15.47 18.41
CA PRO A 419 -4.81 -15.67 17.07
C PRO A 419 -3.28 -15.88 17.13
N ALA A 420 -2.76 -16.88 16.43
CA ALA A 420 -1.32 -17.15 16.43
C ALA A 420 -0.52 -15.94 15.94
N LYS A 421 0.70 -15.78 16.46
CA LYS A 421 1.60 -14.70 16.08
C LYS A 421 1.98 -14.78 14.60
N ASP A 422 1.93 -13.66 13.89
CA ASP A 422 2.39 -13.56 12.50
C ASP A 422 3.83 -14.05 12.35
N GLY A 423 4.10 -14.78 11.26
CA GLY A 423 5.41 -15.39 11.00
C GLY A 423 5.66 -16.70 11.78
N SER A 424 4.73 -17.15 12.63
CA SER A 424 4.80 -18.50 13.21
C SER A 424 4.85 -19.54 12.11
N LYS A 425 5.85 -20.42 12.17
CA LYS A 425 6.00 -21.51 11.19
C LYS A 425 5.09 -22.65 11.59
N ILE A 426 4.13 -22.98 10.73
CA ILE A 426 3.37 -24.22 10.80
C ILE A 426 4.13 -25.23 9.93
N LEU A 427 4.71 -26.25 10.54
CA LEU A 427 5.29 -27.36 9.81
C LEU A 427 4.16 -28.29 9.39
N VAL A 428 3.82 -28.25 8.11
CA VAL A 428 2.85 -29.17 7.50
C VAL A 428 3.62 -30.39 7.01
N GLY A 429 3.50 -31.51 7.73
CA GLY A 429 3.88 -32.82 7.20
C GLY A 429 2.75 -33.33 6.32
N ALA A 430 2.99 -33.47 5.02
CA ALA A 430 2.06 -34.17 4.15
C ALA A 430 2.15 -35.68 4.42
N VAL A 431 1.10 -36.27 4.99
CA VAL A 431 0.91 -37.72 4.90
C VAL A 431 0.37 -37.99 3.49
N SER A 432 1.27 -38.28 2.56
CA SER A 432 0.87 -38.72 1.22
C SER A 432 0.35 -40.16 1.31
N GLY A 433 -0.96 -40.28 1.50
CA GLY A 433 -1.67 -41.54 1.39
C GLY A 433 -1.86 -41.92 -0.07
N LEU A 434 -0.86 -42.56 -0.67
CA LEU A 434 -1.02 -43.67 -1.62
C LEU A 434 0.30 -44.46 -1.60
N SER A 435 0.50 -45.26 -0.56
CA SER A 435 1.58 -46.26 -0.61
C SER A 435 1.12 -47.39 -1.53
N LYS A 436 2.00 -47.78 -2.44
CA LYS A 436 1.76 -48.91 -3.34
C LYS A 436 2.23 -50.18 -2.65
N ASP A 437 1.45 -51.26 -2.76
CA ASP A 437 1.91 -52.57 -2.31
C ASP A 437 3.15 -53.03 -3.12
N ILE A 438 3.76 -54.14 -2.71
CA ILE A 438 4.94 -54.72 -3.39
C ILE A 438 4.71 -55.06 -4.87
N ILE A 439 3.46 -54.99 -5.37
CA ILE A 439 3.11 -55.19 -6.77
C ILE A 439 2.53 -53.93 -7.43
N GLY A 440 2.74 -52.76 -6.82
CA GLY A 440 2.45 -51.46 -7.42
C GLY A 440 0.98 -51.02 -7.34
N ARG A 441 0.14 -51.68 -6.52
CA ARG A 441 -1.28 -51.33 -6.36
C ARG A 441 -1.47 -50.36 -5.20
N ASP A 442 -2.35 -49.39 -5.39
CA ASP A 442 -2.75 -48.45 -4.35
C ASP A 442 -3.35 -49.20 -3.15
N ILE A 443 -2.78 -48.99 -1.96
CA ILE A 443 -3.30 -49.57 -0.72
C ILE A 443 -4.44 -48.70 -0.21
N TYR A 444 -5.67 -49.25 -0.18
CA TYR A 444 -6.83 -48.64 0.43
C TYR A 444 -7.05 -49.18 1.85
N VAL A 445 -7.19 -48.31 2.84
CA VAL A 445 -7.48 -48.69 4.23
C VAL A 445 -9.00 -48.92 4.37
N GLY A 446 -9.45 -50.16 4.13
CA GLY A 446 -10.85 -50.55 4.36
C GLY A 446 -11.15 -50.87 5.83
N GLU A 447 -12.43 -50.99 6.21
CA GLU A 447 -12.89 -51.32 7.56
C GLU A 447 -12.33 -52.63 8.14
N SER A 448 -11.85 -53.55 7.31
CA SER A 448 -11.22 -54.81 7.69
C SER A 448 -9.70 -54.83 7.51
N SER A 449 -9.09 -53.69 7.16
CA SER A 449 -7.66 -53.59 6.86
C SER A 449 -6.80 -53.80 8.12
N VAL A 450 -5.75 -54.62 7.97
CA VAL A 450 -4.69 -54.77 8.98
C VAL A 450 -3.74 -53.56 9.02
N PHE A 451 -3.85 -52.64 8.06
CA PHE A 451 -3.05 -51.43 7.91
C PHE A 451 -3.67 -50.20 8.60
N LYS A 452 -4.55 -50.40 9.59
CA LYS A 452 -5.22 -49.33 10.32
C LYS A 452 -4.37 -48.73 11.43
N GLY A 453 -4.42 -47.40 11.56
CA GLY A 453 -4.04 -46.68 12.77
C GLY A 453 -5.23 -46.51 13.73
N THR A 454 -4.97 -46.14 14.98
CA THR A 454 -6.01 -45.74 15.93
C THR A 454 -5.62 -44.43 16.59
N ILE A 455 -6.53 -43.46 16.53
CA ILE A 455 -6.50 -42.24 17.34
C ILE A 455 -7.35 -42.51 18.58
N GLN A 456 -6.79 -42.37 19.77
CA GLN A 456 -7.52 -42.56 21.03
C GLN A 456 -7.35 -41.34 21.91
N ASN A 457 -8.43 -40.94 22.59
CA ASN A 457 -8.36 -39.92 23.63
C ASN A 457 -7.98 -40.60 24.96
N ARG A 458 -6.84 -40.26 25.54
CA ARG A 458 -6.36 -40.75 26.84
C ARG A 458 -6.31 -39.62 27.86
N VAL A 459 -6.21 -39.99 29.14
CA VAL A 459 -6.13 -39.04 30.27
C VAL A 459 -4.94 -38.08 30.13
N SER A 460 -3.87 -38.50 29.46
CA SER A 460 -2.66 -37.70 29.18
C SER A 460 -2.71 -36.91 27.87
N GLY A 461 -3.80 -36.96 27.12
CA GLY A 461 -3.96 -36.31 25.82
C GLY A 461 -4.39 -37.27 24.70
N ILE A 462 -4.38 -36.77 23.46
CA ILE A 462 -4.68 -37.56 22.27
C ILE A 462 -3.46 -38.42 21.91
N GLU A 463 -3.64 -39.73 21.78
CA GLU A 463 -2.59 -40.68 21.39
C GLU A 463 -2.86 -41.19 19.97
N PHE A 464 -1.84 -41.13 19.13
CA PHE A 464 -1.83 -41.73 17.79
C PHE A 464 -0.99 -43.01 17.82
N SER A 465 -1.57 -44.11 17.35
CA SER A 465 -0.88 -45.41 17.25
C SER A 465 -1.11 -46.04 15.88
N VAL A 466 -0.08 -46.63 15.30
CA VAL A 466 -0.18 -47.40 14.05
C VAL A 466 0.15 -48.85 14.38
N LYS A 467 -0.68 -49.80 13.91
CA LYS A 467 -0.33 -51.21 14.03
C LYS A 467 0.86 -51.50 13.10
N ASN A 468 2.03 -51.68 13.70
CA ASN A 468 3.20 -52.18 12.99
C ASN A 468 2.89 -53.60 12.49
N THR A 469 2.97 -53.84 11.19
CA THR A 469 2.73 -55.17 10.64
C THR A 469 4.03 -55.97 10.58
N PHE A 470 3.92 -57.29 10.68
CA PHE A 470 5.04 -58.25 10.60
C PHE A 470 5.86 -58.18 9.30
N PHE A 471 5.37 -57.48 8.26
CA PHE A 471 5.94 -57.50 6.91
C PHE A 471 6.70 -56.23 6.51
N ASP A 472 6.69 -55.19 7.35
CA ASP A 472 7.58 -54.04 7.22
C ASP A 472 7.85 -53.42 8.60
N PRO A 473 8.98 -53.76 9.26
CA PRO A 473 9.37 -53.19 10.53
C PRO A 473 9.77 -51.72 10.44
N SER A 474 10.04 -51.22 9.22
CA SER A 474 10.52 -49.87 8.91
C SER A 474 9.40 -48.91 8.53
N GLY A 475 8.34 -48.94 9.33
CA GLY A 475 7.41 -47.83 9.59
C GLY A 475 6.96 -47.01 8.38
N PHE A 476 5.71 -47.23 7.97
CA PHE A 476 4.95 -46.35 7.06
C PHE A 476 4.91 -44.84 7.48
N PHE A 477 5.45 -44.50 8.64
CA PHE A 477 5.58 -43.15 9.20
C PHE A 477 7.00 -42.84 9.73
N GLU A 478 8.05 -43.50 9.25
CA GLU A 478 9.45 -43.21 9.65
C GLU A 478 9.88 -41.74 9.44
N ASN A 479 9.18 -41.04 8.53
CA ASN A 479 9.39 -39.63 8.26
C ASN A 479 8.66 -38.68 9.23
N VAL A 480 7.86 -39.19 10.17
CA VAL A 480 7.14 -38.37 11.16
C VAL A 480 7.87 -38.32 12.49
N LYS A 481 8.25 -37.12 12.95
CA LYS A 481 9.00 -36.89 14.19
C LYS A 481 8.11 -36.33 15.29
N ILE A 482 8.50 -36.58 16.55
CA ILE A 482 7.89 -35.93 17.72
C ILE A 482 7.98 -34.41 17.56
N GLY A 483 6.82 -33.73 17.60
CA GLY A 483 6.69 -32.28 17.42
C GLY A 483 6.18 -31.84 16.05
N GLU A 484 6.03 -32.76 15.09
CA GLU A 484 5.40 -32.46 13.80
C GLU A 484 3.86 -32.50 13.89
N THR A 485 3.20 -31.61 13.15
CA THR A 485 1.74 -31.50 13.14
C THR A 485 1.14 -32.52 12.17
N LEU A 486 0.35 -33.47 12.67
CA LEU A 486 -0.43 -34.40 11.87
C LEU A 486 -1.70 -33.72 11.34
N ILE A 487 -1.88 -33.67 10.03
CA ILE A 487 -3.09 -33.19 9.38
C ILE A 487 -3.85 -34.37 8.78
N VAL A 488 -5.08 -34.59 9.24
CA VAL A 488 -6.00 -35.60 8.72
C VAL A 488 -6.97 -34.94 7.75
N LEU A 489 -6.83 -35.24 6.46
CA LEU A 489 -7.74 -34.71 5.44
C LEU A 489 -8.94 -35.61 5.28
N ALA A 490 -10.12 -35.00 5.17
CA ALA A 490 -11.35 -35.73 4.94
C ALA A 490 -11.40 -36.27 3.51
N ASN A 491 -11.70 -37.56 3.36
CA ASN A 491 -11.99 -38.16 2.06
C ASN A 491 -13.50 -38.07 1.76
N LYS A 492 -13.93 -38.68 0.65
CA LYS A 492 -15.32 -38.70 0.18
C LYS A 492 -16.34 -39.30 1.18
N ASP A 493 -15.87 -40.04 2.18
CA ASP A 493 -16.70 -40.74 3.17
C ASP A 493 -16.97 -39.88 4.43
N LYS A 494 -16.61 -38.59 4.41
CA LYS A 494 -16.81 -37.61 5.52
C LYS A 494 -18.25 -37.44 6.02
N PHE A 495 -19.22 -37.96 5.27
CA PHE A 495 -20.64 -37.89 5.59
C PHE A 495 -21.17 -39.20 6.22
N ASP A 496 -20.33 -40.22 6.35
CA ASP A 496 -20.71 -41.46 7.02
C ASP A 496 -20.81 -41.26 8.53
N SER A 497 -21.88 -41.76 9.15
CA SER A 497 -22.09 -41.72 10.60
C SER A 497 -21.02 -42.47 11.41
N SER A 498 -20.25 -43.36 10.77
CA SER A 498 -19.09 -44.05 11.36
C SER A 498 -17.80 -43.21 11.31
N TYR A 499 -17.82 -42.06 10.65
CA TYR A 499 -16.66 -41.21 10.42
C TYR A 499 -16.29 -40.39 11.66
N LEU A 500 -15.43 -40.95 12.52
CA LEU A 500 -14.79 -40.26 13.65
C LEU A 500 -13.35 -39.84 13.34
N GLY A 501 -13.06 -39.48 12.08
CA GLY A 501 -11.68 -39.18 11.64
C GLY A 501 -10.80 -40.44 11.52
N GLY A 502 -11.41 -41.57 11.15
CA GLY A 502 -10.66 -42.74 10.71
C GLY A 502 -9.99 -42.46 9.38
N TRP A 503 -8.68 -42.73 9.32
CA TRP A 503 -7.96 -42.92 8.06
C TRP A 503 -8.31 -44.27 7.44
#